data_AF-A0A932LTD2-F1
#
_entry.id   AF-A0A932LTD2-F1
#
_cell.length_a   1.000
_cell.length_b   1.000
_cell.length_c   1.000
_cell.angle_alpha   90.00
_cell.angle_beta   90.00
_cell.angle_gamma   90.00
#
_symmetry.space_group_name_H-M   'P 1'
#
loop_
_entity.id
_entity.type
_entity.pdbx_description
1 polymer ?
#
loop_
_entity_poly.entity_id
_entity_poly.type
_entity_poly.pdbx_seq_one_letter_code
_entity_poly.pdbx_strand_id
1 'polypeptide(L)' 'MDKKRVSSGIPGLDPLIEGGFPEGKSYLITGESGTGKSIFCIQFILKGLMEGEKAVYVAVDEKPADILEEAASLG' A
#
# COMPACT_ATOMS: atom_id res chain seq x y z
N MET A 1 2.74 -15.14 21.26
CA MET A 1 3.89 -14.59 20.50
C MET A 1 3.32 -13.52 19.60
N ASP A 2 3.46 -12.26 19.99
CA ASP A 2 2.82 -11.16 19.27
C ASP A 2 3.41 -11.08 17.86
N LYS A 3 2.54 -11.18 16.85
CA LYS A 3 2.95 -11.11 15.45
C LYS A 3 3.27 -9.65 15.15
N LYS A 4 4.49 -9.40 14.66
CA LYS A 4 4.88 -8.09 14.13
C LYS A 4 3.90 -7.69 13.04
N ARG A 5 3.47 -6.42 13.06
CA ARG A 5 2.54 -5.83 12.09
C ARG A 5 3.22 -4.70 11.34
N VAL A 6 2.81 -4.53 10.09
CA VAL A 6 3.27 -3.51 9.15
C VAL A 6 2.14 -2.50 8.99
N SER A 7 2.44 -1.21 9.19
CA SER A 7 1.46 -0.13 8.99
C SER A 7 0.97 -0.12 7.55
N SER A 8 -0.32 0.10 7.33
CA SER A 8 -0.86 0.30 5.98
C SER A 8 -0.43 1.63 5.38
N GLY A 9 -0.05 2.62 6.19
CA GLY A 9 0.15 4.00 5.77
C GLY A 9 -1.13 4.78 5.47
N ILE A 10 -2.30 4.12 5.54
CA ILE A 10 -3.58 4.70 5.15
C ILE A 10 -4.24 5.32 6.39
N PRO A 11 -4.54 6.64 6.38
CA PRO A 11 -5.18 7.31 7.50
C PRO A 11 -6.47 6.61 7.93
N GLY A 12 -6.53 6.23 9.19
CA GLY A 12 -7.71 5.60 9.80
C GLY A 12 -7.86 4.09 9.56
N LEU A 13 -7.08 3.46 8.68
CA LEU A 13 -7.20 2.02 8.44
C LEU A 13 -6.55 1.18 9.54
N ASP A 14 -5.31 1.49 9.93
CA ASP A 14 -4.56 0.68 10.91
C ASP A 14 -5.34 0.40 12.21
N PRO A 15 -6.04 1.38 12.84
CA PRO A 15 -6.87 1.11 14.01
C PRO A 15 -8.02 0.13 13.77
N LEU A 16 -8.54 0.05 12.53
CA LEU A 16 -9.61 -0.88 12.14
C LEU A 16 -9.10 -2.31 11.94
N ILE A 17 -7.80 -2.48 11.71
CA ILE A 17 -7.16 -3.77 11.44
C ILE A 17 -6.13 -4.16 12.50
N GLU A 18 -6.37 -3.77 13.76
CA GLU A 18 -5.55 -4.13 14.93
C GLU A 18 -4.10 -3.62 14.84
N GLY A 19 -3.89 -2.43 14.27
CA GLY A 19 -2.59 -1.77 14.16
C GLY A 19 -1.78 -2.14 12.92
N GLY A 20 -2.42 -2.64 11.86
CA GLY A 20 -1.80 -2.91 10.56
C GLY A 20 -1.83 -4.38 10.16
N PHE A 21 -1.13 -4.70 9.08
CA PHE A 21 -1.09 -6.03 8.48
C PHE A 21 -0.07 -6.95 9.17
N PRO A 22 -0.44 -8.17 9.56
CA PRO A 22 0.55 -9.18 9.98
C PRO A 22 1.71 -9.33 8.99
N GLU A 23 2.94 -9.21 9.47
CA GLU A 23 4.15 -9.32 8.65
C GLU A 23 4.30 -10.72 8.02
N GLY A 24 4.91 -10.78 6.82
CA GLY A 24 5.22 -12.03 6.14
C GLY A 24 3.99 -12.73 5.55
N LYS A 25 2.99 -11.95 5.13
CA LYS A 25 1.74 -12.42 4.54
C LYS A 25 1.43 -11.68 3.23
N SER A 26 0.65 -12.32 2.39
CA SER A 26 0.06 -11.72 1.18
C SER A 26 -1.39 -11.32 1.46
N TYR A 27 -1.78 -10.17 0.96
CA TYR A 27 -3.13 -9.60 1.12
C TYR A 27 -3.75 -9.38 -0.26
N LEU A 28 -5.03 -9.75 -0.40
CA LEU A 28 -5.80 -9.50 -1.61
C LEU A 28 -6.67 -8.26 -1.39
N ILE A 29 -6.44 -7.22 -2.18
CA ILE A 29 -7.31 -6.05 -2.24
C ILE A 29 -8.22 -6.22 -3.46
N THR A 30 -9.54 -6.22 -3.23
CA THR A 30 -10.55 -6.44 -4.27
C THR A 30 -11.60 -5.34 -4.26
N GLY A 31 -12.18 -5.08 -5.42
CA GLY A 31 -13.18 -4.03 -5.63
C GLY A 31 -13.31 -3.66 -7.11
N GLU A 32 -14.44 -3.06 -7.46
CA GLU A 32 -14.76 -2.60 -8.83
C GLU A 32 -13.75 -1.56 -9.33
N SER A 33 -13.74 -1.27 -10.64
CA SER A 33 -12.89 -0.22 -11.19
C SER A 33 -13.15 1.13 -10.51
N GLY A 34 -12.10 1.90 -10.24
CA GLY A 34 -12.21 3.19 -9.56
C GLY A 34 -12.39 3.15 -8.03
N THR A 35 -12.42 1.98 -7.39
CA THR A 35 -12.55 1.90 -5.91
C THR A 35 -11.26 2.19 -5.13
N GLY A 36 -10.20 2.68 -5.79
CA GLY A 36 -8.96 3.08 -5.12
C GLY A 36 -7.95 1.95 -4.84
N LYS A 37 -8.02 0.80 -5.53
CA LYS A 37 -7.07 -0.31 -5.35
C LYS A 37 -5.61 0.09 -5.64
N SER A 38 -5.36 0.77 -6.75
CA SER A 38 -4.01 1.24 -7.10
C SER A 38 -3.50 2.25 -6.07
N ILE A 39 -4.34 3.21 -5.67
CA ILE A 39 -4.05 4.19 -4.61
C ILE A 39 -3.71 3.50 -3.29
N PHE A 40 -4.45 2.47 -2.89
CA PHE A 40 -4.17 1.68 -1.70
C PHE A 40 -2.75 1.09 -1.76
N CYS A 41 -2.40 0.42 -2.87
CA CYS A 41 -1.09 -0.20 -3.04
C CYS A 41 0.04 0.84 -3.06
N ILE A 42 -0.18 1.99 -3.71
CA ILE A 42 0.78 3.10 -3.77
C ILE A 42 1.01 3.66 -2.36
N GLN A 43 -0.03 3.97 -1.60
CA GLN A 43 0.10 4.48 -0.23
C GLN A 43 0.85 3.51 0.69
N PHE A 44 0.55 2.21 0.57
CA PHE A 44 1.25 1.18 1.33
C PHE A 44 2.75 1.15 1.01
N ILE A 45 3.11 1.21 -0.28
CA ILE A 45 4.51 1.21 -0.71
C ILE A 45 5.21 2.51 -0.31
N LEU A 46 4.58 3.68 -0.49
CA LEU A 46 5.13 4.96 -0.08
C LEU A 46 5.43 4.98 1.42
N LYS A 47 4.53 4.43 2.24
CA LYS A 47 4.74 4.31 3.68
C LYS A 47 6.00 3.50 4.02
N GLY A 48 6.18 2.33 3.41
CA GLY A 48 7.38 1.52 3.60
C GLY A 48 8.65 2.24 3.14
N LEU A 49 8.60 2.91 1.98
CA LEU A 49 9.73 3.70 1.46
C LEU A 49 10.13 4.84 2.41
N MET A 50 9.15 5.54 2.99
CA MET A 50 9.38 6.60 3.99
C MET A 50 10.02 6.07 5.28
N GLU A 51 9.77 4.79 5.61
CA GLU A 51 10.39 4.11 6.76
C GLU A 51 11.75 3.46 6.42
N GLY A 52 12.23 3.64 5.17
CA GLY A 52 13.52 3.12 4.71
C GLY A 52 13.47 1.67 4.21
N GLU A 53 12.27 1.10 4.04
CA GLU A 53 12.10 -0.22 3.45
C GLU A 53 12.28 -0.19 1.92
N LYS A 54 12.63 -1.34 1.35
CA LYS A 54 12.68 -1.52 -0.11
C LYS A 54 11.37 -2.13 -0.58
N ALA A 55 10.80 -1.58 -1.65
CA ALA A 55 9.55 -2.04 -2.22
C ALA A 55 9.68 -2.34 -3.71
N VAL A 56 8.80 -3.22 -4.20
CA VAL A 56 8.64 -3.51 -5.63
C VAL A 56 7.16 -3.35 -5.99
N TYR A 57 6.88 -2.54 -7.00
CA TYR A 57 5.54 -2.40 -7.58
C TYR A 57 5.52 -3.12 -8.93
N VAL A 58 4.60 -4.06 -9.12
CA VAL A 58 4.41 -4.79 -10.39
C VAL A 58 3.04 -4.42 -10.95
N ALA A 59 3.02 -3.79 -12.12
CA ALA A 59 1.80 -3.41 -12.85
C ALA A 59 1.67 -4.24 -14.12
N VAL A 60 0.42 -4.52 -14.53
CA VAL A 60 0.13 -5.32 -15.74
C VAL A 60 -0.29 -4.44 -16.93
N ASP A 61 -0.86 -3.26 -16.69
CA ASP A 61 -1.44 -2.40 -17.75
C ASP A 61 -1.05 -0.90 -17.68
N GLU A 62 -0.38 -0.47 -16.63
CA GLU A 62 0.01 0.94 -16.41
C GLU A 62 1.51 1.12 -16.64
N LYS A 63 1.91 2.23 -17.25
CA LYS A 63 3.34 2.52 -17.42
C LYS A 63 3.93 3.01 -16.10
N PRO A 64 5.22 2.76 -15.84
CA PRO A 64 5.88 3.28 -14.63
C PRO A 64 5.75 4.79 -14.46
N ALA A 65 5.76 5.57 -15.55
CA ALA A 65 5.60 7.02 -15.50
C ALA A 65 4.22 7.44 -14.94
N ASP A 66 3.16 6.73 -15.35
CA ASP A 66 1.79 7.04 -14.93
C ASP A 66 1.63 6.74 -13.42
N ILE A 67 2.18 5.61 -12.94
CA ILE A 67 2.19 5.24 -11.51
C ILE A 67 2.96 6.27 -10.67
N LEU A 68 4.08 6.78 -11.19
CA LEU A 68 4.86 7.82 -10.50
C LEU A 68 4.12 9.16 -10.45
N GLU A 69 3.36 9.50 -11.50
CA GLU A 69 2.50 10.68 -11.50
C GLU A 69 1.36 10.54 -10.48
N GLU A 70 0.70 9.37 -10.44
CA GLU A 70 -0.31 9.07 -9.43
C GLU A 70 0.27 9.17 -8.01
N ALA A 71 1.44 8.57 -7.78
CA ALA A 71 2.12 8.64 -6.49
C ALA A 71 2.45 10.09 -6.07
N ALA A 72 2.92 10.92 -7.01
CA ALA A 72 3.21 12.33 -6.75
C ALA A 72 1.94 13.15 -6.41
N SER A 73 0.78 12.74 -6.91
CA SER A 73 -0.50 13.40 -6.59
C SER A 73 -0.97 13.16 -5.16
N LEU A 74 -0.45 12.13 -4.48
CA LEU A 74 -0.86 11.72 -3.14
C LEU A 74 -0.11 12.45 -2.01
N GLY A 75 0.88 13.30 -2.34
CA GLY A 75 1.61 14.16 -1.39
C GLY A 75 3.07 13.78 -1.24
#